data_AF-A0A970EGF6-F1
#
_entry.id   AF-A0A970EGF6-F1
#
_cell.length_a   1.000
_cell.length_b   1.000
_cell.length_c   1.000
_cell.angle_alpha   90.00
_cell.angle_beta   90.00
_cell.angle_gamma   90.00
#
_symmetry.space_group_name_H-M   'P 1'
#
loop_
_entity.id
_entity.type
_entity.pdbx_description
1 polymer ?
#
loop_
_entity_poly.entity_id
_entity_poly.type
_entity_poly.pdbx_seq_one_letter_code
_entity_poly.pdbx_strand_id
1 'polypeptide(L)'
;MKKRIISLILILIFAMPKYISAQISPWARDEIKNALSSQLVREEIMLLDFQENITRKDFCIIITSAYEKILNTQINCDENYFLDTKDPYVNKAYKLNLVKGIGEGLFNPDGLITRQEIATILSRFLSQFEHPSIATKDVLKRFSDKAQISDWAALGIAQMVDGGYMLGVSENEFSPLSYTTVEQAVAIVYRIYEKYQKEKPHYIQIITPSEGDMVDKTLSISFEVSGGKKQNEYYVYLVAGNEQKKFKTQKQNLNIELLKEGTYTVFIGCDNYFSLPVTFTVSSGDNVPGVVKKQYYKAKEVNISWDGEEGKEYKVEISQIRATDSLIPPKEPECVTVLGTSYSFYTKPNRIYTIRVYDAFDNIIKEIQVNTKVLKNYNEIFSEFFSDHVIECEEDAQKYLETITVNVWQLNQKGEKVSAKMEVVVHQKIAQTVKLIFDEIYNGEEQFPIKSIIGYSWRQSNKSRLSQHNYGLAIDINPDENYCIYQDGTQIGKYWKPYEDPYSITPYGDVVEAFEKYGFTWGGDAWSNPKDYMHFSFMGT
;
A
#
# COMPACT_ATOMS: atom_id res chain seq x y z
N MET A 1 27.84 -4.81 50.23
CA MET A 1 27.00 -3.69 50.72
C MET A 1 26.86 -2.70 49.58
N LYS A 2 25.66 -2.62 48.96
CA LYS A 2 24.67 -1.52 49.16
C LYS A 2 25.23 -0.17 48.68
N LYS A 3 24.62 0.62 47.79
CA LYS A 3 23.26 0.71 47.24
C LYS A 3 23.28 1.80 46.13
N ARG A 4 22.58 1.55 45.02
CA ARG A 4 21.64 2.45 44.30
C ARG A 4 21.85 3.97 44.34
N ILE A 5 22.00 4.58 43.15
CA ILE A 5 21.23 5.76 42.66
C ILE A 5 21.00 5.47 41.16
N ILE A 6 19.93 4.77 40.75
CA ILE A 6 18.57 5.27 40.44
C ILE A 6 18.60 6.52 39.55
N SER A 7 18.37 6.28 38.24
CA SER A 7 17.40 6.97 37.36
C SER A 7 17.03 8.40 37.77
N LEU A 8 17.53 9.39 37.01
CA LEU A 8 17.10 10.79 37.15
C LEU A 8 17.19 11.56 35.82
N ILE A 9 16.65 10.97 34.75
CA ILE A 9 16.08 11.72 33.60
C ILE A 9 14.78 11.01 33.18
N LEU A 10 13.92 10.76 34.16
CA LEU A 10 12.54 10.28 33.95
C LEU A 10 11.55 11.04 34.86
N ILE A 11 11.86 12.32 35.17
CA ILE A 11 11.02 13.23 35.98
C ILE A 11 10.87 14.59 35.27
N LEU A 12 10.67 14.59 33.95
CA LEU A 12 10.10 15.75 33.26
C LEU A 12 8.70 15.49 32.68
N ILE A 13 8.21 14.25 32.81
CA ILE A 13 6.86 13.87 32.35
C ILE A 13 5.78 14.21 33.40
N PHE A 14 6.14 14.48 34.66
CA PHE A 14 5.17 14.72 35.75
C PHE A 14 5.19 16.13 36.36
N ALA A 15 5.87 17.09 35.70
CA ALA A 15 5.79 18.50 36.06
C ALA A 15 5.89 19.38 34.80
N MET A 16 4.84 19.42 33.98
CA MET A 16 4.51 20.65 33.25
C MET A 16 3.31 21.29 33.98
N PRO A 17 3.60 22.17 34.96
CA PRO A 17 2.64 22.60 35.96
C PRO A 17 1.93 23.86 35.47
N LYS A 18 0.65 23.78 35.05
CA LYS A 18 -0.30 24.93 34.95
C LYS A 18 0.04 26.09 33.98
N TYR A 19 1.32 26.36 33.69
CA TYR A 19 1.87 27.50 32.97
C TYR A 19 1.64 27.41 31.46
N ILE A 20 1.87 26.25 30.82
CA ILE A 20 1.56 26.05 29.39
C ILE A 20 0.07 26.22 29.10
N SER A 21 -0.83 25.87 30.04
CA SER A 21 -2.28 26.00 29.82
C SER A 21 -2.79 27.45 29.76
N ALA A 22 -2.02 28.41 30.30
CA ALA A 22 -2.39 29.83 30.35
C ALA A 22 -2.03 30.61 29.07
N GLN A 23 -1.13 30.07 28.24
CA GLN A 23 -0.62 30.72 27.02
C GLN A 23 -1.17 30.10 25.72
N ILE A 24 -2.10 29.16 25.80
CA ILE A 24 -2.75 28.55 24.62
C ILE A 24 -4.19 29.05 24.52
N SER A 25 -4.56 29.55 23.36
CA SER A 25 -5.91 30.03 23.08
C SER A 25 -6.93 28.90 23.25
N PRO A 26 -8.15 29.18 23.76
CA PRO A 26 -9.19 28.17 23.97
C PRO A 26 -9.45 27.25 22.76
N TRP A 27 -9.41 27.80 21.55
CA TRP A 27 -9.67 27.06 20.31
C TRP A 27 -8.56 26.03 19.99
N ALA A 28 -7.32 26.30 20.40
CA ALA A 28 -6.16 25.47 20.07
C ALA A 28 -5.88 24.39 21.13
N ARG A 29 -6.42 24.54 22.34
CA ARG A 29 -6.04 23.71 23.51
C ARG A 29 -6.05 22.21 23.23
N ASP A 30 -7.12 21.69 22.63
CA ASP A 30 -7.25 20.26 22.41
C ASP A 30 -6.25 19.75 21.37
N GLU A 31 -6.08 20.48 20.26
CA GLU A 31 -5.13 20.13 19.20
C GLU A 31 -3.69 20.21 19.68
N ILE A 32 -3.32 21.26 20.43
CA ILE A 32 -1.98 21.39 21.02
C ILE A 32 -1.71 20.30 22.04
N LYS A 33 -2.67 20.03 22.93
CA LYS A 33 -2.56 18.93 23.90
C LYS A 33 -2.34 17.60 23.20
N ASN A 34 -3.05 17.34 22.11
CA ASN A 34 -2.89 16.11 21.36
C ASN A 34 -1.55 16.06 20.61
N ALA A 35 -1.10 17.17 20.01
CA ALA A 35 0.20 17.27 19.35
C ALA A 35 1.36 16.98 20.30
N LEU A 36 1.30 17.54 21.52
CA LEU A 36 2.25 17.27 22.60
C LEU A 36 2.22 15.78 22.99
N SER A 37 1.02 15.21 23.16
CA SER A 37 0.83 13.80 23.53
C SER A 37 1.33 12.84 22.45
N SER A 38 1.26 13.22 21.18
CA SER A 38 1.78 12.45 20.05
C SER A 38 3.30 12.54 19.88
N GLN A 39 4.00 13.32 20.73
CA GLN A 39 5.44 13.62 20.60
C GLN A 39 5.79 14.23 19.23
N LEU A 40 4.87 15.01 18.66
CA LEU A 40 5.06 15.70 17.38
C LEU A 40 5.81 17.02 17.57
N VAL A 41 5.65 17.62 18.74
CA VAL A 41 6.28 18.89 19.14
C VAL A 41 7.57 18.58 19.88
N ARG A 42 8.69 19.18 19.46
CA ARG A 42 9.97 19.06 20.16
C ARG A 42 10.09 20.08 21.29
N GLU A 43 11.00 19.82 22.23
CA GLU A 43 11.23 20.66 23.42
C GLU A 43 11.49 22.13 23.04
N GLU A 44 12.26 22.38 21.97
CA GLU A 44 12.57 23.72 21.46
C GLU A 44 11.29 24.53 21.17
N ILE A 45 10.22 23.87 20.72
CA ILE A 45 8.93 24.51 20.43
C ILE A 45 8.06 24.61 21.69
N MET A 46 8.17 23.66 22.62
CA MET A 46 7.42 23.69 23.89
C MET A 46 7.80 24.87 24.78
N LEU A 47 8.99 25.45 24.58
CA LEU A 47 9.49 26.60 25.33
C LEU A 47 9.02 27.95 24.78
N LEU A 48 8.36 27.98 23.61
CA LEU A 48 7.85 29.20 22.99
C LEU A 48 6.49 29.62 23.59
N ASP A 49 6.16 30.91 23.47
CA ASP A 49 4.79 31.37 23.70
C ASP A 49 3.91 30.97 22.51
N PHE A 50 2.85 30.21 22.77
CA PHE A 50 2.02 29.61 21.74
C PHE A 50 1.17 30.65 20.98
N GLN A 51 0.91 31.81 21.58
CA GLN A 51 0.15 32.90 20.95
C GLN A 51 1.04 33.87 20.13
N GLU A 52 2.36 33.78 20.23
CA GLU A 52 3.28 34.62 19.46
C GLU A 52 3.46 34.12 18.03
N ASN A 53 3.88 35.03 17.14
CA ASN A 53 4.17 34.69 15.74
C ASN A 53 5.42 33.82 15.63
N ILE A 54 5.33 32.74 14.85
CA ILE A 54 6.42 31.78 14.67
C ILE A 54 7.48 32.30 13.68
N THR A 55 8.74 31.99 13.97
CA THR A 55 9.85 32.25 13.05
C THR A 55 9.96 31.18 11.95
N ARG A 56 10.62 31.51 10.85
CA ARG A 56 10.92 30.57 9.76
C ARG A 56 11.74 29.37 10.25
N LYS A 57 12.70 29.59 11.14
CA LYS A 57 13.52 28.54 11.77
C LYS A 57 12.65 27.63 12.63
N ASP A 58 11.84 28.18 13.53
CA ASP A 58 11.03 27.38 14.45
C ASP A 58 9.98 26.56 13.67
N PHE A 59 9.44 27.09 12.58
CA PHE A 59 8.59 26.31 11.69
C PHE A 59 9.34 25.13 11.02
N CYS A 60 10.63 25.30 10.68
CA CYS A 60 11.47 24.19 10.18
C CYS A 60 11.60 23.06 11.21
N ILE A 61 11.71 23.41 12.50
CA ILE A 61 11.74 22.42 13.60
C ILE A 61 10.42 21.63 13.60
N ILE A 62 9.27 22.31 13.54
CA ILE A 62 7.95 21.64 13.53
C ILE A 62 7.82 20.68 12.33
N ILE A 63 8.06 21.15 11.10
CA ILE A 63 7.81 20.33 9.90
C ILE A 63 8.79 19.17 9.75
N THR A 64 10.06 19.32 10.14
CA THR A 64 11.04 18.22 10.09
C THR A 64 10.76 17.18 11.17
N SER A 65 10.30 17.60 12.35
CA SER A 65 9.81 16.69 13.39
C SER A 65 8.61 15.90 12.92
N ALA A 66 7.66 16.57 12.26
CA ALA A 66 6.51 15.91 11.67
C ALA A 66 6.92 14.94 10.57
N TYR A 67 7.84 15.31 9.69
CA TYR A 67 8.39 14.43 8.64
C TYR A 67 8.94 13.12 9.23
N GLU A 68 9.88 13.23 10.17
CA GLU A 68 10.53 12.09 10.82
C GLU A 68 9.50 11.20 11.54
N LYS A 69 8.49 11.82 12.18
CA LYS A 69 7.43 11.12 12.91
C LYS A 69 6.42 10.42 12.00
N ILE A 70 5.97 11.09 10.94
CA ILE A 70 4.99 10.59 9.97
C ILE A 70 5.58 9.38 9.24
N LEU A 71 6.79 9.54 8.70
CA LEU A 71 7.47 8.56 7.87
C LEU A 71 8.32 7.54 8.64
N ASN A 72 8.39 7.67 9.97
CA ASN A 72 9.20 6.83 10.84
C ASN A 72 10.66 6.70 10.35
N THR A 73 11.27 7.84 10.06
CA THR A 73 12.64 7.94 9.52
C THR A 73 13.44 9.01 10.25
N GLN A 74 14.74 9.07 10.01
CA GLN A 74 15.63 10.13 10.49
C GLN A 74 16.21 10.88 9.29
N ILE A 75 16.24 12.21 9.37
CA ILE A 75 16.84 13.02 8.31
C ILE A 75 18.32 13.23 8.64
N ASN A 76 19.20 12.72 7.78
CA ASN A 76 20.65 12.96 7.91
C ASN A 76 21.05 14.16 7.04
N CYS A 77 21.64 15.19 7.67
CA CYS A 77 22.13 16.38 6.99
C CYS A 77 23.34 16.94 7.75
N ASP A 78 24.49 16.85 7.11
CA ASP A 78 25.77 17.38 7.62
C ASP A 78 26.18 18.64 6.85
N GLU A 79 25.45 18.97 5.79
CA GLU A 79 25.68 20.11 4.93
C GLU A 79 25.11 21.41 5.52
N ASN A 80 25.79 22.52 5.29
CA ASN A 80 25.29 23.86 5.61
C ASN A 80 25.04 24.65 4.32
N TYR A 81 23.78 24.99 4.05
CA TYR A 81 23.36 25.59 2.78
C TYR A 81 23.26 27.11 2.81
N PHE A 82 23.20 27.72 3.99
CA PHE A 82 22.97 29.15 4.16
C PHE A 82 24.08 29.86 4.93
N LEU A 83 24.28 31.14 4.62
CA LEU A 83 25.33 31.97 5.23
C LEU A 83 24.91 32.52 6.61
N ASP A 84 23.62 32.73 6.82
CA ASP A 84 23.03 33.37 8.00
C ASP A 84 22.49 32.40 9.04
N THR A 85 22.58 31.09 8.80
CA THR A 85 22.20 30.08 9.80
C THR A 85 22.99 28.79 9.60
N LYS A 86 23.23 28.09 10.71
CA LYS A 86 23.75 26.72 10.74
C LYS A 86 22.77 25.74 11.39
N ASP A 87 21.54 26.19 11.58
CA ASP A 87 20.53 25.40 12.26
C ASP A 87 20.28 24.08 11.50
N PRO A 88 20.41 22.93 12.16
CA PRO A 88 20.30 21.64 11.51
C PRO A 88 18.90 21.39 10.94
N TYR A 89 17.84 21.93 11.56
CA TYR A 89 16.48 21.74 11.08
C TYR A 89 16.19 22.59 9.84
N VAL A 90 16.79 23.79 9.74
CA VAL A 90 16.74 24.59 8.50
C VAL A 90 17.44 23.85 7.36
N ASN A 91 18.65 23.32 7.60
CA ASN A 91 19.39 22.58 6.57
C ASN A 91 18.67 21.29 6.16
N LYS A 92 18.09 20.55 7.12
CA LYS A 92 17.22 19.38 6.86
C LYS A 92 16.01 19.74 6.00
N ALA A 93 15.28 20.80 6.37
CA ALA A 93 14.09 21.24 5.65
C ALA A 93 14.44 21.68 4.21
N TYR A 94 15.59 22.34 4.02
CA TYR A 94 16.08 22.72 2.70
C TYR A 94 16.51 21.51 1.86
N LYS A 95 17.23 20.54 2.45
CA LYS A 95 17.63 19.29 1.79
C LYS A 95 16.43 18.48 1.28
N LEU A 96 15.31 18.53 2.02
CA LEU A 96 14.05 17.91 1.64
C LEU A 96 13.22 18.76 0.65
N ASN A 97 13.73 19.89 0.17
CA ASN A 97 13.03 20.85 -0.69
C ASN A 97 11.71 21.38 -0.11
N LEU A 98 11.56 21.39 1.22
CA LEU A 98 10.35 21.91 1.88
C LEU A 98 10.37 23.44 1.93
N VAL A 99 11.55 24.01 2.18
CA VAL A 99 11.77 25.46 2.32
C VAL A 99 12.77 25.96 1.28
N LYS A 100 12.72 27.27 1.01
CA LYS A 100 13.67 27.97 0.13
C LYS A 100 14.30 29.15 0.87
N GLY A 101 15.51 29.51 0.45
CA GLY A 101 16.16 30.76 0.89
C GLY A 101 15.48 31.99 0.31
N ILE A 102 15.89 33.16 0.81
CA ILE A 102 15.39 34.47 0.37
C ILE A 102 16.27 35.12 -0.72
N GLY A 103 17.31 34.41 -1.18
CA GLY A 103 18.31 34.91 -2.13
C GLY A 103 19.68 35.09 -1.49
N GLU A 104 20.72 35.27 -2.31
CA GLU A 104 22.09 35.58 -1.88
C GLU A 104 22.71 34.59 -0.87
N GLY A 105 22.22 33.35 -0.85
CA GLY A 105 22.65 32.34 0.12
C GLY A 105 22.09 32.55 1.54
N LEU A 106 21.04 33.36 1.70
CA LEU A 106 20.40 33.67 2.98
C LEU A 106 19.07 32.93 3.16
N PHE A 107 18.71 32.63 4.41
CA PHE A 107 17.45 31.98 4.79
C PHE A 107 16.48 32.89 5.56
N ASN A 108 17.00 33.87 6.30
CA ASN A 108 16.30 34.68 7.29
C ASN A 108 15.64 33.83 8.41
N PRO A 109 16.44 33.19 9.29
CA PRO A 109 15.93 32.24 10.28
C PRO A 109 14.98 32.85 11.31
N ASP A 110 15.22 34.09 11.73
CA ASP A 110 14.43 34.78 12.76
C ASP A 110 13.27 35.60 12.18
N GLY A 111 13.12 35.62 10.84
CA GLY A 111 12.00 36.25 10.18
C GLY A 111 10.68 35.55 10.51
N LEU A 112 9.62 36.34 10.71
CA LEU A 112 8.27 35.82 10.87
C LEU A 112 7.74 35.27 9.54
N ILE A 113 6.89 34.25 9.61
CA ILE A 113 6.36 33.57 8.43
C ILE A 113 4.84 33.75 8.29
N THR A 114 4.42 34.09 7.07
CA THR A 114 3.01 34.34 6.75
C THR A 114 2.22 33.05 6.57
N ARG A 115 0.90 33.14 6.70
CA ARG A 115 -0.03 32.03 6.49
C ARG A 115 0.08 31.45 5.08
N GLN A 116 0.24 32.30 4.07
CA GLN A 116 0.42 31.84 2.69
C GLN A 116 1.76 31.12 2.48
N GLU A 117 2.84 31.57 3.12
CA GLU A 117 4.14 30.90 3.05
C GLU A 117 4.08 29.51 3.71
N ILE A 118 3.50 29.41 4.91
CA ILE A 118 3.28 28.13 5.59
C ILE A 118 2.46 27.17 4.73
N ALA A 119 1.37 27.64 4.13
CA ALA A 119 0.54 26.79 3.27
C ALA A 119 1.33 26.20 2.10
N THR A 120 2.24 26.97 1.49
CA THR A 120 3.08 26.43 0.41
C THR A 120 4.15 25.44 0.88
N ILE A 121 4.70 25.64 2.07
CA ILE A 121 5.65 24.68 2.66
C ILE A 121 4.93 23.38 3.00
N LEU A 122 3.73 23.47 3.59
CA LEU A 122 2.94 22.30 3.97
C LEU A 122 2.38 21.55 2.77
N SER A 123 2.07 22.25 1.68
CA SER A 123 1.77 21.65 0.38
C SER A 123 2.93 20.79 -0.13
N ARG A 124 4.17 21.30 -0.13
CA ARG A 124 5.38 20.53 -0.50
C ARG A 124 5.67 19.39 0.48
N PHE A 125 5.30 19.57 1.75
CA PHE A 125 5.45 18.56 2.79
C PHE A 125 4.49 17.40 2.57
N LEU A 126 3.20 17.67 2.36
CA LEU A 126 2.19 16.65 2.07
C LEU A 126 2.53 15.86 0.81
N SER A 127 3.06 16.52 -0.23
CA SER A 127 3.50 15.83 -1.45
C SER A 127 4.67 14.85 -1.24
N GLN A 128 5.27 14.78 -0.04
CA GLN A 128 6.31 13.77 0.27
C GLN A 128 5.72 12.41 0.65
N PHE A 129 4.43 12.35 1.04
CA PHE A 129 3.84 11.12 1.61
C PHE A 129 2.34 10.93 1.37
N GLU A 130 1.67 11.92 0.76
CA GLU A 130 0.32 11.82 0.21
C GLU A 130 0.37 12.17 -1.28
N HIS A 131 -0.50 11.57 -2.09
CA HIS A 131 -0.72 12.05 -3.45
C HIS A 131 -1.27 13.48 -3.38
N PRO A 132 -0.81 14.41 -4.24
CA PRO A 132 -1.33 15.77 -4.23
C PRO A 132 -2.86 15.73 -4.42
N SER A 133 -3.61 16.25 -3.45
CA SER A 133 -5.05 16.50 -3.64
C SER A 133 -5.21 17.34 -4.90
N ILE A 134 -6.14 16.97 -5.78
CA ILE A 134 -6.58 17.77 -6.93
C ILE A 134 -7.44 18.94 -6.40
N ALA A 135 -6.90 19.70 -5.46
CA ALA A 135 -7.56 20.84 -4.88
C ALA A 135 -7.59 21.96 -5.94
N THR A 136 -8.78 22.30 -6.40
CA THR A 136 -8.95 23.42 -7.32
C THR A 136 -8.92 24.73 -6.54
N LYS A 137 -8.48 25.83 -7.18
CA LYS A 137 -8.52 27.17 -6.56
C LYS A 137 -9.96 27.64 -6.25
N ASP A 138 -10.98 26.87 -6.63
CA ASP A 138 -12.39 27.18 -6.35
C ASP A 138 -12.69 27.22 -4.87
N VAL A 139 -12.03 26.40 -4.05
CA VAL A 139 -12.21 26.42 -2.59
C VAL A 139 -11.87 27.81 -2.01
N LEU A 140 -11.01 28.58 -2.68
CA LEU A 140 -10.63 29.93 -2.27
C LEU A 140 -11.72 30.98 -2.53
N LYS A 141 -12.69 30.69 -3.40
CA LYS A 141 -13.78 31.61 -3.74
C LYS A 141 -14.62 31.99 -2.52
N ARG A 142 -14.66 31.13 -1.50
CA ARG A 142 -15.38 31.35 -0.24
C ARG A 142 -14.76 32.45 0.62
N PHE A 143 -13.50 32.79 0.38
CA PHE A 143 -12.79 33.81 1.16
C PHE A 143 -12.92 35.19 0.51
N SER A 144 -13.37 36.19 1.27
CA SER A 144 -13.54 37.57 0.81
C SER A 144 -12.21 38.27 0.52
N ASP A 145 -11.15 37.83 1.19
CA ASP A 145 -9.79 38.37 1.08
C ASP A 145 -8.91 37.58 0.09
N LYS A 146 -9.50 36.69 -0.73
CA LYS A 146 -8.78 35.91 -1.76
C LYS A 146 -7.93 36.75 -2.71
N ALA A 147 -8.27 38.03 -2.91
CA ALA A 147 -7.50 38.95 -3.75
C ALA A 147 -6.13 39.33 -3.16
N GLN A 148 -5.91 39.09 -1.86
CA GLN A 148 -4.61 39.27 -1.20
C GLN A 148 -3.71 38.02 -1.32
N ILE A 149 -4.26 36.90 -1.77
CA ILE A 149 -3.50 35.66 -1.97
C ILE A 149 -2.57 35.87 -3.15
N SER A 150 -1.28 35.70 -2.92
CA SER A 150 -0.31 35.74 -4.01
C SER A 150 -0.49 34.52 -4.93
N ASP A 151 -0.33 34.71 -6.24
CA ASP A 151 -0.56 33.64 -7.22
C ASP A 151 0.26 32.38 -6.93
N TRP A 152 1.51 32.55 -6.48
CA TRP A 152 2.43 31.48 -6.12
C TRP A 152 1.99 30.68 -4.87
N ALA A 153 1.12 31.26 -4.04
CA ALA A 153 0.61 30.63 -2.83
C ALA A 153 -0.78 30.01 -3.01
N ALA A 154 -1.51 30.41 -4.05
CA ALA A 154 -2.91 30.04 -4.24
C ALA A 154 -3.14 28.52 -4.25
N LEU A 155 -2.31 27.74 -4.96
CA LEU A 155 -2.48 26.29 -5.00
C LEU A 155 -2.19 25.65 -3.64
N GLY A 156 -1.11 26.06 -2.98
CA GLY A 156 -0.76 25.54 -1.65
C GLY A 156 -1.85 25.84 -0.62
N ILE A 157 -2.42 27.04 -0.64
CA ILE A 157 -3.56 27.40 0.22
C ILE A 157 -4.78 26.55 -0.14
N ALA A 158 -5.10 26.40 -1.43
CA ALA A 158 -6.24 25.59 -1.86
C ALA A 158 -6.13 24.15 -1.35
N GLN A 159 -4.96 23.52 -1.49
CA GLN A 159 -4.69 22.18 -0.98
C GLN A 159 -4.84 22.10 0.55
N MET A 160 -4.32 23.06 1.30
CA MET A 160 -4.43 23.02 2.76
C MET A 160 -5.86 23.23 3.24
N VAL A 161 -6.64 24.06 2.54
CA VAL A 161 -8.02 24.36 2.89
C VAL A 161 -8.95 23.21 2.50
N ASP A 162 -8.81 22.67 1.30
CA ASP A 162 -9.58 21.54 0.78
C ASP A 162 -9.34 20.27 1.59
N GLY A 163 -8.07 20.01 1.93
CA GLY A 163 -7.69 18.90 2.82
C GLY A 163 -8.19 19.05 4.27
N GLY A 164 -8.74 20.20 4.65
CA GLY A 164 -9.18 20.50 6.01
C GLY A 164 -8.04 20.72 7.00
N TYR A 165 -6.80 20.88 6.51
CA TYR A 165 -5.60 21.05 7.32
C TYR A 165 -5.49 22.48 7.88
N MET A 166 -5.64 23.46 6.99
CA MET A 166 -5.58 24.87 7.33
C MET A 166 -6.94 25.53 7.14
N LEU A 167 -7.52 25.96 8.25
CA LEU A 167 -8.82 26.64 8.27
C LEU A 167 -8.61 28.14 8.03
N GLY A 168 -9.69 28.81 7.57
CA GLY A 168 -9.74 30.27 7.58
C GLY A 168 -9.65 30.81 9.01
N VAL A 169 -9.29 32.08 9.16
CA VAL A 169 -9.37 32.78 10.46
C VAL A 169 -10.83 33.08 10.83
N SER A 170 -11.72 33.04 9.85
CA SER A 170 -13.17 33.00 9.99
C SER A 170 -13.77 32.10 8.89
N GLU A 171 -15.11 31.99 8.83
CA GLU A 171 -15.80 31.25 7.75
C GLU A 171 -15.53 31.86 6.36
N ASN A 172 -15.29 33.17 6.28
CA ASN A 172 -15.16 33.91 5.02
C ASN A 172 -13.81 34.63 4.87
N GLU A 173 -12.84 34.46 5.75
CA GLU A 173 -11.52 35.11 5.67
C GLU A 173 -10.38 34.11 5.89
N PHE A 174 -9.36 34.15 5.02
CA PHE A 174 -8.18 33.28 5.14
C PHE A 174 -6.98 33.96 5.82
N SER A 175 -6.84 35.27 5.62
CA SER A 175 -5.78 36.18 6.03
C SER A 175 -4.38 35.77 5.53
N PRO A 176 -4.12 35.75 4.21
CA PRO A 176 -2.90 35.16 3.64
C PRO A 176 -1.61 35.88 4.03
N LEU A 177 -1.66 37.20 4.23
CA LEU A 177 -0.50 38.05 4.54
C LEU A 177 -0.21 38.13 6.04
N SER A 178 -1.10 37.63 6.88
CA SER A 178 -0.91 37.63 8.33
C SER A 178 0.15 36.62 8.73
N TYR A 179 0.93 36.97 9.75
CA TYR A 179 1.87 36.04 10.38
C TYR A 179 1.12 34.94 11.11
N THR A 180 1.73 33.76 11.16
CA THR A 180 1.15 32.58 11.79
C THR A 180 1.68 32.44 13.20
N THR A 181 0.79 32.16 14.16
CA THR A 181 1.21 31.90 15.54
C THR A 181 1.77 30.49 15.72
N VAL A 182 2.53 30.27 16.79
CA VAL A 182 3.06 28.93 17.13
C VAL A 182 1.91 27.92 17.29
N GLU A 183 0.81 28.29 17.95
CA GLU A 183 -0.35 27.41 18.11
C GLU A 183 -1.05 27.08 16.78
N GLN A 184 -1.12 28.03 15.84
CA GLN A 184 -1.65 27.77 14.51
C GLN A 184 -0.75 26.79 13.74
N ALA A 185 0.56 27.01 13.76
CA ALA A 185 1.51 26.14 13.07
C ALA A 185 1.46 24.70 13.60
N VAL A 186 1.48 24.53 14.92
CA VAL A 186 1.40 23.21 15.56
C VAL A 186 0.04 22.55 15.29
N ALA A 187 -1.07 23.29 15.38
CA ALA A 187 -2.40 22.77 15.11
C ALA A 187 -2.54 22.25 13.67
N ILE A 188 -2.08 23.01 12.68
CA ILE A 188 -2.16 22.60 11.27
C ILE A 188 -1.34 21.33 11.03
N VAL A 189 -0.10 21.28 11.53
CA VAL A 189 0.78 20.12 11.38
C VAL A 189 0.25 18.90 12.15
N TYR A 190 -0.39 19.12 13.29
CA TYR A 190 -1.08 18.06 14.02
C TYR A 190 -2.28 17.53 13.23
N ARG A 191 -3.10 18.36 12.57
CA ARG A 191 -4.20 17.89 11.72
C ARG A 191 -3.69 17.04 10.56
N ILE A 192 -2.59 17.47 9.93
CA ILE A 192 -1.91 16.66 8.90
C ILE A 192 -1.49 15.32 9.49
N TYR A 193 -0.77 15.33 10.61
CA TYR A 193 -0.34 14.11 11.28
C TYR A 193 -1.53 13.22 11.64
N GLU A 194 -2.57 13.77 12.25
CA GLU A 194 -3.73 13.03 12.73
C GLU A 194 -4.51 12.41 11.56
N LYS A 195 -4.74 13.16 10.49
CA LYS A 195 -5.41 12.67 9.28
C LYS A 195 -4.55 11.62 8.58
N TYR A 196 -3.25 11.85 8.44
CA TYR A 196 -2.32 10.85 7.93
C TYR A 196 -2.32 9.57 8.76
N GLN A 197 -2.34 9.66 10.10
CA GLN A 197 -2.48 8.46 10.94
C GLN A 197 -3.85 7.78 10.76
N LYS A 198 -4.93 8.53 10.55
CA LYS A 198 -6.27 7.99 10.27
C LYS A 198 -6.36 7.31 8.88
N GLU A 199 -5.57 7.77 7.91
CA GLU A 199 -5.68 7.40 6.48
C GLU A 199 -4.55 6.48 5.97
N LYS A 200 -3.56 6.11 6.81
CA LYS A 200 -2.53 5.10 6.48
C LYS A 200 -3.17 3.79 5.98
N PRO A 201 -2.59 3.09 4.97
CA PRO A 201 -3.01 1.73 4.67
C PRO A 201 -2.75 0.83 5.88
N HIS A 202 -3.83 0.31 6.47
CA HIS A 202 -3.78 -0.53 7.66
C HIS A 202 -3.45 -1.97 7.23
N TYR A 203 -2.27 -2.45 7.61
CA TYR A 203 -1.95 -3.88 7.56
C TYR A 203 -1.61 -4.38 8.98
N ILE A 204 -2.04 -5.60 9.27
CA ILE A 204 -1.73 -6.30 10.52
C ILE A 204 -0.61 -7.29 10.21
N GLN A 205 0.56 -7.07 10.81
CA GLN A 205 1.70 -7.98 10.69
C GLN A 205 1.73 -8.90 11.90
N ILE A 206 1.58 -10.21 11.66
CA ILE A 206 1.76 -11.23 12.70
C ILE A 206 3.24 -11.57 12.79
N ILE A 207 3.77 -11.55 14.00
CA ILE A 207 5.11 -11.97 14.36
C ILE A 207 4.98 -13.28 15.11
N THR A 208 5.55 -14.33 14.53
CA THR A 208 5.62 -15.67 15.13
C THR A 208 7.02 -15.91 15.72
N PRO A 209 7.18 -16.95 16.56
CA PRO A 209 8.51 -17.40 17.00
C PRO A 209 9.41 -17.69 15.78
N SER A 210 10.71 -17.50 15.96
CA SER A 210 11.70 -17.74 14.93
C SER A 210 11.95 -19.23 14.74
N GLU A 211 12.52 -19.61 13.59
CA GLU A 211 12.95 -20.97 13.31
C GLU A 211 13.92 -21.47 14.41
N GLY A 212 13.55 -22.56 15.09
CA GLY A 212 14.31 -23.14 16.20
C GLY A 212 13.86 -22.75 17.62
N ASP A 213 12.91 -21.80 17.76
CA ASP A 213 12.34 -21.46 19.07
C ASP A 213 11.44 -22.61 19.59
N MET A 214 11.65 -23.05 20.84
CA MET A 214 10.81 -24.08 21.46
C MET A 214 9.41 -23.54 21.76
N VAL A 215 8.38 -24.19 21.21
CA VAL A 215 6.97 -23.88 21.47
C VAL A 215 6.37 -24.97 22.37
N ASP A 216 6.40 -24.77 23.69
CA ASP A 216 5.83 -25.74 24.65
C ASP A 216 4.32 -25.51 24.84
N LYS A 217 3.51 -26.18 24.02
CA LYS A 217 2.02 -26.20 24.05
C LYS A 217 1.32 -24.83 23.95
N THR A 218 2.08 -23.75 23.93
CA THR A 218 1.62 -22.37 23.96
C THR A 218 2.35 -21.59 22.89
N LEU A 219 1.62 -21.15 21.88
CA LEU A 219 2.16 -20.29 20.83
C LEU A 219 2.20 -18.85 21.32
N SER A 220 3.39 -18.28 21.39
CA SER A 220 3.58 -16.86 21.60
C SER A 220 3.55 -16.15 20.25
N ILE A 221 2.49 -15.41 19.95
CA ILE A 221 2.45 -14.50 18.81
C ILE A 221 2.40 -13.07 19.30
N SER A 222 3.06 -12.18 18.57
CA SER A 222 2.75 -10.76 18.65
C SER A 222 2.25 -10.27 17.30
N PHE A 223 1.59 -9.12 17.29
CA PHE A 223 1.22 -8.50 16.03
C PHE A 223 1.27 -7.00 16.13
N GLU A 224 1.76 -6.41 15.06
CA GLU A 224 1.84 -4.97 14.90
C GLU A 224 0.76 -4.51 13.93
N VAL A 225 0.09 -3.43 14.29
CA VAL A 225 -0.92 -2.79 13.46
C VAL A 225 -0.34 -1.48 12.98
N SER A 226 -0.07 -1.38 11.68
CA SER A 226 0.33 -0.12 11.07
C SER A 226 -0.84 0.86 11.08
N GLY A 227 -0.57 2.16 11.29
CA GLY A 227 -1.61 3.19 11.31
C GLY A 227 -2.08 3.67 12.70
N GLY A 228 -1.47 3.19 13.79
CA GLY A 228 -1.42 3.96 15.04
C GLY A 228 -2.70 4.04 15.91
N LYS A 229 -3.85 3.50 15.52
CA LYS A 229 -4.92 3.23 16.50
C LYS A 229 -4.78 1.81 17.04
N LYS A 230 -4.39 1.69 18.31
CA LYS A 230 -4.71 0.50 19.10
C LYS A 230 -6.22 0.34 19.08
N GLN A 231 -6.66 -0.72 18.44
CA GLN A 231 -8.07 -1.06 18.38
C GLN A 231 -8.46 -1.65 19.73
N ASN A 232 -9.68 -1.32 20.18
CA ASN A 232 -10.17 -1.82 21.47
C ASN A 232 -10.39 -3.34 21.44
N GLU A 233 -10.49 -3.95 20.26
CA GLU A 233 -10.79 -5.37 20.14
C GLU A 233 -10.25 -5.94 18.81
N TYR A 234 -9.46 -7.00 18.92
CA TYR A 234 -8.93 -7.80 17.81
C TYR A 234 -9.58 -9.17 17.80
N TYR A 235 -9.80 -9.70 16.61
CA TYR A 235 -10.26 -11.06 16.40
C TYR A 235 -9.09 -11.93 15.99
N VAL A 236 -8.75 -12.91 16.81
CA VAL A 236 -7.72 -13.89 16.48
C VAL A 236 -8.41 -15.14 15.96
N TYR A 237 -8.00 -15.57 14.79
CA TYR A 237 -8.46 -16.81 14.16
C TYR A 237 -7.28 -17.77 14.15
N LEU A 238 -7.42 -18.89 14.86
CA LEU A 238 -6.50 -20.00 14.85
C LEU A 238 -7.20 -21.18 14.19
N VAL A 239 -6.67 -21.66 13.08
CA VAL A 239 -7.25 -22.77 12.30
C VAL A 239 -6.26 -23.92 12.28
N ALA A 240 -6.71 -25.13 12.60
CA ALA A 240 -5.91 -26.36 12.56
C ALA A 240 -6.70 -27.47 11.86
N GLY A 241 -6.46 -27.68 10.57
CA GLY A 241 -7.30 -28.54 9.74
C GLY A 241 -8.75 -28.05 9.73
N ASN A 242 -9.69 -28.88 10.18
CA ASN A 242 -11.12 -28.53 10.27
C ASN A 242 -11.52 -27.84 11.60
N GLU A 243 -10.61 -27.73 12.56
CA GLU A 243 -10.87 -27.09 13.85
C GLU A 243 -10.50 -25.60 13.78
N GLN A 244 -11.39 -24.74 14.25
CA GLN A 244 -11.16 -23.30 14.34
C GLN A 244 -11.44 -22.81 15.75
N LYS A 245 -10.50 -22.04 16.30
CA LYS A 245 -10.70 -21.26 17.52
C LYS A 245 -10.67 -19.78 17.15
N LYS A 246 -11.77 -19.09 17.47
CA LYS A 246 -11.88 -17.63 17.35
C LYS A 246 -12.02 -17.04 18.74
N PHE A 247 -11.22 -16.03 19.06
CA PHE A 247 -11.39 -15.29 20.30
C PHE A 247 -11.05 -13.82 20.12
N LYS A 248 -11.64 -13.00 20.99
CA LYS A 248 -11.43 -11.56 21.05
C LYS A 248 -10.30 -11.25 22.01
N THR A 249 -9.50 -10.24 21.71
CA THR A 249 -8.42 -9.79 22.59
C THR A 249 -8.14 -8.30 22.40
N GLN A 250 -7.69 -7.64 23.46
CA GLN A 250 -7.18 -6.26 23.40
C GLN A 250 -5.65 -6.23 23.43
N LYS A 251 -5.02 -7.40 23.59
CA LYS A 251 -3.56 -7.55 23.69
C LYS A 251 -2.99 -7.88 22.32
N GLN A 252 -1.90 -7.20 21.98
CA GLN A 252 -1.12 -7.45 20.75
C GLN A 252 -0.05 -8.53 20.95
N ASN A 253 0.23 -8.92 22.19
CA ASN A 253 1.06 -10.06 22.54
C ASN A 253 0.15 -11.13 23.15
N LEU A 254 0.16 -12.32 22.56
CA LEU A 254 -0.77 -13.39 22.88
C LEU A 254 -0.02 -14.69 23.10
N ASN A 255 -0.43 -15.40 24.14
CA ASN A 255 -0.04 -16.77 24.40
C ASN A 255 -1.27 -17.63 24.15
N ILE A 256 -1.22 -18.44 23.10
CA ILE A 256 -2.36 -19.22 22.63
C ILE A 256 -2.06 -20.68 22.91
N GLU A 257 -2.85 -21.30 23.79
CA GLU A 257 -2.78 -22.74 24.00
C GLU A 257 -3.18 -23.48 22.72
N LEU A 258 -2.28 -24.34 22.26
CA LEU A 258 -2.44 -25.17 21.09
C LEU A 258 -3.07 -26.50 21.51
N LEU A 259 -4.08 -26.95 20.77
CA LEU A 259 -4.93 -28.07 21.18
C LEU A 259 -4.27 -29.43 20.93
N LYS A 260 -3.41 -29.51 19.90
CA LYS A 260 -2.72 -30.73 19.43
C LYS A 260 -1.54 -30.39 18.51
N GLU A 261 -0.74 -31.38 18.17
CA GLU A 261 0.21 -31.28 17.07
C GLU A 261 -0.50 -31.18 15.72
N GLY A 262 0.11 -30.49 14.78
CA GLY A 262 -0.42 -30.27 13.44
C GLY A 262 -0.11 -28.89 12.88
N THR A 263 -0.57 -28.63 11.66
CA THR A 263 -0.42 -27.35 10.99
C THR A 263 -1.50 -26.38 11.44
N TYR A 264 -1.07 -25.22 11.89
CA TYR A 264 -1.92 -24.11 12.32
C TYR A 264 -1.77 -22.93 11.36
N THR A 265 -2.88 -22.29 11.03
CA THR A 265 -2.91 -20.99 10.35
C THR A 265 -3.50 -19.97 11.30
N VAL A 266 -2.78 -18.86 11.50
CA VAL A 266 -3.24 -17.71 12.28
C VAL A 266 -3.47 -16.53 11.34
N PHE A 267 -4.61 -15.88 11.50
CA PHE A 267 -4.81 -14.53 10.99
C PHE A 267 -5.55 -13.68 12.02
N ILE A 268 -5.31 -12.38 11.97
CA ILE A 268 -5.84 -11.41 12.93
C ILE A 268 -6.67 -10.39 12.17
N GLY A 269 -7.92 -10.23 12.60
CA GLY A 269 -8.85 -9.27 12.04
C GLY A 269 -9.13 -8.13 13.00
N CYS A 270 -9.39 -6.95 12.45
CA CYS A 270 -9.98 -5.82 13.18
C CYS A 270 -10.77 -4.94 12.22
N ASP A 271 -12.02 -4.60 12.57
CA ASP A 271 -12.97 -3.91 11.70
C ASP A 271 -13.03 -4.54 10.29
N ASN A 272 -12.69 -3.77 9.25
CA ASN A 272 -12.65 -4.17 7.83
C ASN A 272 -11.27 -4.68 7.36
N TYR A 273 -10.33 -4.91 8.29
CA TYR A 273 -8.93 -5.25 7.97
C TYR A 273 -8.55 -6.62 8.50
N PHE A 274 -7.75 -7.36 7.73
CA PHE A 274 -7.24 -8.68 8.08
C PHE A 274 -5.73 -8.73 7.84
N SER A 275 -5.01 -9.45 8.69
CA SER A 275 -3.63 -9.84 8.41
C SER A 275 -3.58 -10.83 7.26
N LEU A 276 -2.43 -10.92 6.59
CA LEU A 276 -2.13 -12.12 5.82
C LEU A 276 -2.13 -13.34 6.75
N PRO A 277 -2.60 -14.52 6.30
CA PRO A 277 -2.53 -15.74 7.08
C PRO A 277 -1.07 -16.17 7.26
N VAL A 278 -0.68 -16.50 8.49
CA VAL A 278 0.61 -17.10 8.81
C VAL A 278 0.39 -18.54 9.20
N THR A 279 1.04 -19.45 8.48
CA THR A 279 0.95 -20.90 8.73
C THR A 279 2.24 -21.40 9.38
N PHE A 280 2.11 -22.25 10.39
CA PHE A 280 3.22 -22.92 11.08
C PHE A 280 2.77 -24.31 11.53
N THR A 281 3.70 -25.26 11.60
CA THR A 281 3.43 -26.61 12.09
C THR A 281 3.90 -26.74 13.53
N VAL A 282 3.22 -27.57 14.32
CA VAL A 282 3.59 -27.87 15.70
C VAL A 282 3.74 -29.39 15.79
N SER A 283 4.94 -29.88 16.09
CA SER A 283 5.23 -31.32 16.28
C SER A 283 5.89 -31.56 17.64
N SER A 284 5.65 -32.72 18.27
CA SER A 284 6.43 -33.12 19.44
C SER A 284 7.83 -33.50 18.98
N GLY A 285 8.81 -32.67 19.34
CA GLY A 285 10.21 -32.89 18.98
C GLY A 285 10.57 -32.27 17.64
N ASP A 286 11.54 -31.34 17.72
CA ASP A 286 12.46 -30.83 16.70
C ASP A 286 11.95 -30.61 15.25
N ASN A 287 12.08 -29.35 14.84
CA ASN A 287 12.12 -28.77 13.49
C ASN A 287 10.80 -28.68 12.71
N VAL A 288 10.41 -27.43 12.42
CA VAL A 288 9.27 -27.05 11.57
C VAL A 288 9.79 -26.24 10.38
N PRO A 289 9.54 -26.66 9.13
CA PRO A 289 10.05 -25.96 7.95
C PRO A 289 9.21 -24.74 7.54
N GLY A 290 9.89 -23.61 7.38
CA GLY A 290 9.77 -22.73 6.21
C GLY A 290 8.63 -21.72 6.15
N VAL A 291 8.89 -20.52 6.66
CA VAL A 291 8.22 -19.27 6.25
C VAL A 291 8.42 -19.08 4.74
N VAL A 292 7.35 -18.89 3.97
CA VAL A 292 7.46 -18.43 2.57
C VAL A 292 8.06 -17.02 2.59
N LYS A 293 9.33 -16.91 2.21
CA LYS A 293 9.99 -15.63 1.99
C LYS A 293 9.36 -14.96 0.77
N LYS A 294 8.91 -13.71 0.98
CA LYS A 294 8.74 -12.60 0.03
C LYS A 294 8.54 -12.97 -1.46
N GLN A 295 7.32 -12.82 -1.95
CA GLN A 295 7.09 -12.48 -3.37
C GLN A 295 6.80 -10.98 -3.48
N TYR A 296 7.71 -10.26 -4.14
CA TYR A 296 7.62 -8.81 -4.31
C TYR A 296 6.59 -8.45 -5.38
N TYR A 297 5.39 -8.07 -4.96
CA TYR A 297 4.56 -7.15 -5.72
C TYR A 297 4.96 -5.73 -5.33
N LYS A 298 5.95 -5.16 -6.00
CA LYS A 298 6.15 -3.72 -5.90
C LYS A 298 5.33 -3.08 -7.01
N ALA A 299 4.10 -2.68 -6.68
CA ALA A 299 3.40 -1.68 -7.46
C ALA A 299 4.38 -0.52 -7.69
N LYS A 300 4.77 -0.31 -8.94
CA LYS A 300 5.70 0.76 -9.27
C LYS A 300 4.86 2.03 -9.33
N GLU A 301 5.13 2.94 -8.43
CA GLU A 301 4.60 4.30 -8.55
C GLU A 301 5.22 4.94 -9.80
N VAL A 302 4.36 5.40 -10.68
CA VAL A 302 4.75 6.16 -11.87
C VAL A 302 4.38 7.60 -11.62
N ASN A 303 5.41 8.42 -11.50
CA ASN A 303 5.29 9.87 -11.44
C ASN A 303 5.57 10.44 -12.83
N ILE A 304 4.57 11.09 -13.43
CA ILE A 304 4.71 11.81 -14.68
C ILE A 304 4.63 13.31 -14.41
N SER A 305 5.51 14.08 -15.02
CA SER A 305 5.44 15.55 -15.06
C SER A 305 5.65 16.07 -16.49
N TRP A 306 5.11 17.25 -16.77
CA TRP A 306 5.18 17.88 -18.09
C TRP A 306 5.39 19.38 -18.00
N ASP A 307 5.84 19.97 -19.11
CA ASP A 307 6.04 21.41 -19.25
C ASP A 307 4.69 22.08 -19.53
N GLY A 308 3.92 22.29 -18.46
CA GLY A 308 2.63 22.97 -18.47
C GLY A 308 2.58 24.15 -17.50
N GLU A 309 1.45 24.84 -17.45
CA GLU A 309 1.21 25.91 -16.49
C GLU A 309 0.46 25.37 -15.27
N GLU A 310 0.94 25.70 -14.08
CA GLU A 310 0.31 25.33 -12.82
C GLU A 310 -1.09 25.95 -12.72
N GLY A 311 -2.12 25.11 -12.49
CA GLY A 311 -3.51 25.55 -12.46
C GLY A 311 -4.24 25.55 -13.81
N LYS A 312 -3.61 25.07 -14.90
CA LYS A 312 -4.33 24.66 -16.11
C LYS A 312 -4.79 23.21 -16.00
N GLU A 313 -5.92 22.92 -16.63
CA GLU A 313 -6.44 21.57 -16.75
C GLU A 313 -5.73 20.85 -17.89
N TYR A 314 -5.34 19.62 -17.60
CA TYR A 314 -4.78 18.70 -18.57
C TYR A 314 -5.55 17.39 -18.47
N LYS A 315 -5.83 16.78 -19.61
CA LYS A 315 -6.36 15.41 -19.63
C LYS A 315 -5.19 14.45 -19.64
N VAL A 316 -5.12 13.57 -18.66
CA VAL A 316 -4.17 12.45 -18.64
C VAL A 316 -4.93 11.21 -19.07
N GLU A 317 -4.55 10.66 -20.21
CA GLU A 317 -5.01 9.38 -20.71
C GLU A 317 -3.99 8.32 -20.34
N ILE A 318 -4.45 7.28 -19.64
CA ILE A 318 -3.63 6.13 -19.26
C ILE A 318 -4.14 4.93 -20.04
N SER A 319 -3.46 4.64 -21.14
CA SER A 319 -3.70 3.44 -21.93
C SER A 319 -2.90 2.28 -21.33
N GLN A 320 -3.55 1.17 -21.02
CA GLN A 320 -2.90 -0.03 -20.48
C GLN A 320 -2.93 -1.16 -21.50
N ILE A 321 -1.76 -1.68 -21.84
CA ILE A 321 -1.57 -2.85 -22.70
C ILE A 321 -0.87 -3.95 -21.90
N ARG A 322 -1.20 -5.20 -22.19
CA ARG A 322 -0.49 -6.37 -21.66
C ARG A 322 0.92 -6.42 -22.27
N ALA A 323 1.95 -6.73 -21.48
CA ALA A 323 3.35 -6.43 -21.84
C ALA A 323 3.93 -7.21 -23.04
N THR A 324 3.21 -8.18 -23.59
CA THR A 324 3.74 -9.14 -24.57
C THR A 324 2.79 -9.44 -25.73
N ASP A 325 1.65 -8.75 -25.88
CA ASP A 325 0.64 -9.17 -26.86
C ASP A 325 -0.06 -8.02 -27.60
N SER A 326 -0.18 -8.19 -28.92
CA SER A 326 -0.90 -7.34 -29.86
C SER A 326 -2.34 -7.81 -30.12
N LEU A 327 -2.68 -9.05 -29.76
CA LEU A 327 -4.02 -9.63 -29.97
C LEU A 327 -5.00 -9.29 -28.85
N ILE A 328 -4.50 -9.02 -27.65
CA ILE A 328 -5.32 -8.56 -26.52
C ILE A 328 -5.65 -7.09 -26.76
N PRO A 329 -6.95 -6.72 -26.88
CA PRO A 329 -7.30 -5.32 -27.01
C PRO A 329 -6.80 -4.55 -25.79
N PRO A 330 -6.31 -3.31 -25.97
CA PRO A 330 -5.93 -2.47 -24.85
C PRO A 330 -7.12 -2.31 -23.90
N LYS A 331 -6.84 -2.20 -22.59
CA LYS A 331 -7.87 -1.74 -21.66
C LYS A 331 -8.30 -0.35 -22.13
N GLU A 332 -9.61 -0.10 -22.10
CA GLU A 332 -10.13 1.24 -22.35
C GLU A 332 -9.33 2.27 -21.56
N PRO A 333 -8.85 3.35 -22.21
CA PRO A 333 -7.99 4.30 -21.54
C PRO A 333 -8.71 4.96 -20.36
N GLU A 334 -8.06 4.97 -19.22
CA GLU A 334 -8.55 5.73 -18.07
C GLU A 334 -8.18 7.20 -18.31
N CYS A 335 -9.19 8.05 -18.45
CA CYS A 335 -9.01 9.49 -18.58
C CYS A 335 -9.20 10.16 -17.22
N VAL A 336 -8.19 10.88 -16.76
CA VAL A 336 -8.23 11.67 -15.54
C VAL A 336 -7.96 13.13 -15.89
N THR A 337 -8.77 14.04 -15.37
CA THR A 337 -8.49 15.47 -15.47
C THR A 337 -7.58 15.87 -14.32
N VAL A 338 -6.44 16.47 -14.64
CA VAL A 338 -5.42 16.88 -13.69
C VAL A 338 -5.26 18.39 -13.75
N LEU A 339 -5.37 19.03 -12.58
CA LEU A 339 -5.12 20.44 -12.42
C LEU A 339 -3.69 20.66 -11.91
N GLY A 340 -2.75 20.97 -12.80
CA GLY A 340 -1.33 21.05 -12.48
C GLY A 340 -0.44 20.42 -13.55
N THR A 341 0.83 20.17 -13.23
CA THR A 341 1.85 19.72 -14.19
C THR A 341 2.40 18.32 -13.90
N SER A 342 1.74 17.57 -13.02
CA SER A 342 2.16 16.23 -12.62
C SER A 342 1.00 15.32 -12.24
N TYR A 343 1.18 14.01 -12.44
CA TYR A 343 0.24 12.97 -12.03
C TYR A 343 0.97 11.71 -11.56
N SER A 344 0.40 11.01 -10.57
CA SER A 344 0.97 9.80 -9.98
C SER A 344 -0.05 8.68 -9.95
N PHE A 345 0.36 7.47 -10.32
CA PHE A 345 -0.46 6.27 -10.16
C PHE A 345 0.38 5.03 -9.94
N TYR A 346 -0.24 3.98 -9.40
CA TYR A 346 0.39 2.69 -9.18
C TYR A 346 0.13 1.75 -10.36
N THR A 347 1.20 1.10 -10.82
CA THR A 347 1.10 0.15 -11.92
C THR A 347 0.85 -1.28 -11.48
N LYS A 348 0.08 -2.03 -12.27
CA LYS A 348 -0.02 -3.49 -12.19
C LYS A 348 1.20 -4.15 -12.86
N PRO A 349 1.62 -5.34 -12.39
CA PRO A 349 2.70 -6.11 -13.01
C PRO A 349 2.38 -6.52 -14.45
N ASN A 350 3.42 -6.78 -15.26
CA ASN A 350 3.31 -7.28 -16.64
C ASN A 350 2.42 -6.41 -17.55
N ARG A 351 2.46 -5.09 -17.35
CA ARG A 351 1.79 -4.10 -18.20
C ARG A 351 2.77 -3.16 -18.87
N ILE A 352 2.37 -2.68 -20.04
CA ILE A 352 2.89 -1.48 -20.68
C ILE A 352 1.81 -0.41 -20.53
N TYR A 353 2.16 0.69 -19.86
CA TYR A 353 1.32 1.86 -19.76
C TYR A 353 1.81 2.89 -20.75
N THR A 354 0.93 3.39 -21.61
CA THR A 354 1.17 4.61 -22.39
C THR A 354 0.37 5.72 -21.72
N ILE A 355 1.08 6.71 -21.18
CA ILE A 355 0.47 7.85 -20.53
C ILE A 355 0.61 9.04 -21.46
N ARG A 356 -0.51 9.58 -21.90
CA ARG A 356 -0.58 10.80 -22.72
C ARG A 356 -1.19 11.92 -21.91
N VAL A 357 -0.56 13.08 -21.98
CA VAL A 357 -1.09 14.31 -21.40
C VAL A 357 -1.51 15.20 -22.56
N TYR A 358 -2.75 15.65 -22.51
CA TYR A 358 -3.35 16.55 -23.48
C TYR A 358 -3.53 17.93 -22.87
N ASP A 359 -3.27 18.97 -23.64
CA ASP A 359 -3.67 20.32 -23.31
C ASP A 359 -5.19 20.54 -23.52
N ALA A 360 -5.66 21.76 -23.25
CA ALA A 360 -7.06 22.14 -23.40
C ALA A 360 -7.57 22.13 -24.87
N PHE A 361 -6.69 21.93 -25.85
CA PHE A 361 -7.01 21.85 -27.27
C PHE A 361 -6.85 20.42 -27.82
N ASP A 362 -6.77 19.41 -26.92
CA ASP A 362 -6.54 18.01 -27.26
C ASP A 362 -5.21 17.74 -27.99
N ASN A 363 -4.20 18.61 -27.83
CA ASN A 363 -2.86 18.32 -28.31
C ASN A 363 -2.10 17.48 -27.28
N ILE A 364 -1.45 16.40 -27.72
CA ILE A 364 -0.55 15.63 -26.86
C ILE A 364 0.70 16.46 -26.57
N ILE A 365 0.86 16.88 -25.32
CA ILE A 365 2.02 17.64 -24.84
C ILE A 365 3.06 16.76 -24.13
N LYS A 366 2.66 15.56 -23.71
CA LYS A 366 3.56 14.57 -23.13
C LYS A 366 3.07 13.18 -23.45
N GLU A 367 3.98 12.30 -23.84
CA GLU A 367 3.74 10.86 -23.90
C GLU A 367 4.89 10.14 -23.20
N ILE A 368 4.58 9.21 -22.30
CA ILE A 368 5.57 8.30 -21.72
C ILE A 368 5.07 6.87 -21.81
N GLN A 369 6.01 5.93 -21.93
CA GLN A 369 5.72 4.52 -21.80
C GLN A 369 6.40 3.94 -20.57
N VAL A 370 5.66 3.17 -19.77
CA VAL A 370 6.16 2.48 -18.60
C VAL A 370 5.93 0.99 -18.71
N ASN A 371 7.00 0.22 -18.63
CA ASN A 371 6.95 -1.24 -18.59
C ASN A 371 7.17 -1.76 -17.17
N THR A 372 6.36 -2.73 -16.76
CA THR A 372 6.21 -3.19 -15.36
C THR A 372 6.39 -4.71 -15.24
N LYS A 373 7.31 -5.28 -16.02
CA LYS A 373 7.63 -6.71 -15.96
C LYS A 373 7.96 -7.19 -14.55
N VAL A 374 7.40 -8.33 -14.16
CA VAL A 374 7.81 -9.07 -12.96
C VAL A 374 8.97 -9.99 -13.34
N LEU A 375 10.08 -9.85 -12.64
CA LEU A 375 11.20 -10.78 -12.75
C LEU A 375 11.03 -11.84 -11.66
N LYS A 376 10.78 -13.10 -12.05
CA LYS A 376 10.82 -14.25 -11.16
C LYS A 376 12.07 -15.06 -11.47
N ASN A 377 12.86 -15.38 -10.44
CA ASN A 377 13.93 -16.36 -10.58
C ASN A 377 13.33 -17.75 -10.31
N TYR A 378 13.06 -18.52 -11.36
CA TYR A 378 12.45 -19.84 -11.24
C TYR A 378 13.23 -20.75 -10.28
N ASN A 379 14.56 -20.74 -10.31
CA ASN A 379 15.38 -21.64 -9.50
C ASN A 379 15.27 -21.32 -8.00
N GLU A 380 15.13 -20.05 -7.64
CA GLU A 380 14.89 -19.63 -6.26
C GLU A 380 13.50 -20.07 -5.78
N ILE A 381 12.47 -19.90 -6.61
CA ILE A 381 11.11 -20.34 -6.26
C ILE A 381 11.07 -21.88 -6.19
N PHE A 382 11.73 -22.57 -7.11
CA PHE A 382 11.73 -24.04 -7.11
C PHE A 382 12.40 -24.61 -5.86
N SER A 383 13.53 -24.06 -5.43
CA SER A 383 14.21 -24.52 -4.20
C SER A 383 13.38 -24.25 -2.94
N GLU A 384 12.62 -23.15 -2.89
CA GLU A 384 11.69 -22.88 -1.79
C GLU A 384 10.58 -23.93 -1.67
N PHE A 385 10.10 -24.48 -2.79
CA PHE A 385 8.99 -25.43 -2.81
C PHE A 385 9.47 -26.85 -2.56
N PHE A 386 10.58 -27.25 -3.17
CA PHE A 386 11.03 -28.63 -3.21
C PHE A 386 12.35 -28.88 -2.44
N SER A 387 12.96 -27.88 -1.80
CA SER A 387 14.23 -28.02 -1.07
C SER A 387 15.33 -28.69 -1.92
N ASP A 388 15.42 -28.29 -3.19
CA ASP A 388 16.30 -28.87 -4.22
C ASP A 388 16.04 -30.36 -4.56
N HIS A 389 14.95 -30.95 -4.06
CA HIS A 389 14.50 -32.28 -4.49
C HIS A 389 13.95 -32.21 -5.92
N VAL A 390 14.51 -33.05 -6.80
CA VAL A 390 14.02 -33.18 -8.18
C VAL A 390 12.81 -34.10 -8.18
N ILE A 391 11.69 -33.59 -8.66
CA ILE A 391 10.45 -34.37 -8.84
C ILE A 391 10.55 -35.14 -10.17
N GLU A 392 10.74 -36.45 -10.09
CA GLU A 392 10.96 -37.31 -11.27
C GLU A 392 9.74 -38.15 -11.64
N CYS A 393 8.90 -38.53 -10.66
CA CYS A 393 7.72 -39.36 -10.87
C CYS A 393 6.44 -38.82 -10.22
N GLU A 394 5.31 -39.46 -10.54
CA GLU A 394 3.99 -39.09 -10.02
C GLU A 394 3.94 -39.25 -8.50
N GLU A 395 4.52 -40.34 -7.99
CA GLU A 395 4.60 -40.66 -6.57
C GLU A 395 5.41 -39.61 -5.80
N ASP A 396 6.41 -38.98 -6.43
CA ASP A 396 7.16 -37.88 -5.81
C ASP A 396 6.31 -36.62 -5.71
N ALA A 397 5.61 -36.27 -6.78
CA ALA A 397 4.74 -35.10 -6.79
C ALA A 397 3.63 -35.21 -5.74
N GLN A 398 3.00 -36.39 -5.61
CA GLN A 398 1.88 -36.64 -4.70
C GLN A 398 2.19 -36.31 -3.24
N LYS A 399 3.46 -36.39 -2.81
CA LYS A 399 3.90 -36.04 -1.45
C LYS A 399 3.64 -34.58 -1.08
N TYR A 400 3.54 -33.71 -2.08
CA TYR A 400 3.42 -32.26 -1.92
C TYR A 400 2.02 -31.72 -2.21
N LEU A 401 1.06 -32.59 -2.53
CA LEU A 401 -0.27 -32.18 -2.97
C LEU A 401 -1.31 -32.22 -1.86
N GLU A 402 -2.31 -31.38 -1.99
CA GLU A 402 -3.51 -31.35 -1.16
C GLU A 402 -4.73 -31.07 -2.06
N THR A 403 -5.86 -31.71 -1.74
CA THR A 403 -7.15 -31.38 -2.36
C THR A 403 -7.82 -30.28 -1.54
N ILE A 404 -8.13 -29.17 -2.19
CA ILE A 404 -8.89 -28.07 -1.59
C ILE A 404 -10.27 -27.94 -2.24
N THR A 405 -11.25 -27.49 -1.46
CA THR A 405 -12.56 -27.10 -1.97
C THR A 405 -12.65 -25.58 -2.06
N VAL A 406 -13.11 -25.06 -3.19
CA VAL A 406 -13.28 -23.62 -3.46
C VAL A 406 -14.74 -23.29 -3.81
N ASN A 407 -15.19 -22.09 -3.46
CA ASN A 407 -16.51 -21.59 -3.87
C ASN A 407 -16.42 -21.01 -5.29
N VAL A 408 -17.42 -21.27 -6.12
CA VAL A 408 -17.48 -20.78 -7.49
C VAL A 408 -18.90 -20.37 -7.88
N TRP A 409 -19.01 -19.54 -8.92
CA TRP A 409 -20.28 -19.34 -9.61
C TRP A 409 -20.42 -20.33 -10.77
N GLN A 410 -21.61 -20.86 -10.98
CA GLN A 410 -21.97 -21.63 -12.17
C GLN A 410 -23.22 -21.03 -12.80
N LEU A 411 -23.43 -21.22 -14.10
CA LEU A 411 -24.72 -20.88 -14.70
C LEU A 411 -25.63 -22.10 -14.68
N ASN A 412 -26.86 -21.92 -14.21
CA ASN A 412 -27.90 -22.93 -14.32
C ASN A 412 -28.43 -23.01 -15.77
N GLN A 413 -29.40 -23.91 -16.03
CA GLN A 413 -29.97 -24.10 -17.36
C GLN A 413 -30.66 -22.85 -17.95
N LYS A 414 -31.01 -21.87 -17.12
CA LYS A 414 -31.60 -20.59 -17.54
C LYS A 414 -30.55 -19.48 -17.75
N GLY A 415 -29.27 -19.78 -17.52
CA GLY A 415 -28.19 -18.79 -17.57
C GLY A 415 -28.05 -17.94 -16.31
N GLU A 416 -28.71 -18.31 -15.20
CA GLU A 416 -28.60 -17.57 -13.94
C GLU A 416 -27.41 -18.08 -13.12
N LYS A 417 -26.68 -17.15 -12.49
CA LYS A 417 -25.56 -17.47 -11.61
C LYS A 417 -26.04 -18.14 -10.32
N VAL A 418 -25.47 -19.29 -10.01
CA VAL A 418 -25.73 -20.06 -8.79
C VAL A 418 -24.41 -20.40 -8.11
N SER A 419 -24.41 -20.36 -6.78
CA SER A 419 -23.25 -20.73 -5.97
C SER A 419 -23.03 -22.24 -6.03
N ALA A 420 -21.78 -22.65 -6.21
CA ALA A 420 -21.36 -24.05 -6.20
C ALA A 420 -19.98 -24.19 -5.51
N LYS A 421 -19.55 -25.44 -5.35
CA LYS A 421 -18.22 -25.77 -4.85
C LYS A 421 -17.52 -26.72 -5.81
N MET A 422 -16.21 -26.56 -5.95
CA MET A 422 -15.37 -27.42 -6.77
C MET A 422 -14.13 -27.85 -5.99
N GLU A 423 -13.67 -29.06 -6.25
CA GLU A 423 -12.40 -29.57 -5.73
C GLU A 423 -11.29 -29.32 -6.74
N VAL A 424 -10.13 -28.92 -6.24
CA VAL A 424 -8.92 -28.77 -7.03
C VAL A 424 -7.75 -29.30 -6.23
N VAL A 425 -6.90 -30.10 -6.88
CA VAL A 425 -5.66 -30.61 -6.29
C VAL A 425 -4.55 -29.61 -6.57
N VAL A 426 -3.86 -29.12 -5.54
CA VAL A 426 -2.79 -28.13 -5.66
C VAL A 426 -1.63 -28.47 -4.73
N HIS A 427 -0.51 -27.78 -4.87
CA HIS A 427 0.61 -27.91 -3.94
C HIS A 427 0.21 -27.37 -2.55
N GLN A 428 0.51 -28.13 -1.49
CA GLN A 428 0.17 -27.81 -0.09
C GLN A 428 0.56 -26.38 0.31
N LYS A 429 1.77 -25.94 -0.08
CA LYS A 429 2.27 -24.58 0.20
C LYS A 429 1.46 -23.43 -0.42
N ILE A 430 0.66 -23.65 -1.48
CA ILE A 430 -0.21 -22.62 -2.07
C ILE A 430 -1.70 -22.91 -1.87
N ALA A 431 -2.06 -23.99 -1.18
CA ALA A 431 -3.46 -24.39 -0.97
C ALA A 431 -4.32 -23.25 -0.42
N GLN A 432 -3.83 -22.53 0.59
CA GLN A 432 -4.56 -21.39 1.17
C GLN A 432 -4.59 -20.18 0.23
N THR A 433 -3.49 -19.90 -0.49
CA THR A 433 -3.44 -18.82 -1.48
C THR A 433 -4.48 -19.04 -2.57
N VAL A 434 -4.62 -20.27 -3.06
CA VAL A 434 -5.61 -20.62 -4.07
C VAL A 434 -7.03 -20.46 -3.53
N LYS A 435 -7.32 -20.87 -2.28
CA LYS A 435 -8.62 -20.60 -1.65
C LYS A 435 -8.96 -19.10 -1.64
N LEU A 436 -8.01 -18.24 -1.27
CA LEU A 436 -8.20 -16.79 -1.26
C LEU A 436 -8.46 -16.22 -2.67
N ILE A 437 -7.73 -16.69 -3.68
CA ILE A 437 -7.96 -16.30 -5.08
C ILE A 437 -9.41 -16.60 -5.50
N PHE A 438 -9.88 -17.82 -5.26
CA PHE A 438 -11.24 -18.20 -5.63
C PHE A 438 -12.31 -17.48 -4.79
N ASP A 439 -12.04 -17.17 -3.51
CA ASP A 439 -12.93 -16.33 -2.72
C ASP A 439 -13.00 -14.89 -3.29
N GLU A 440 -11.91 -14.32 -3.80
CA GLU A 440 -11.96 -13.01 -4.49
C GLU A 440 -12.75 -13.06 -5.79
N ILE A 441 -12.53 -14.08 -6.63
CA ILE A 441 -13.31 -14.29 -7.86
C ILE A 441 -14.81 -14.47 -7.54
N TYR A 442 -15.12 -15.21 -6.47
CA TYR A 442 -16.49 -15.46 -6.04
C TYR A 442 -17.18 -14.18 -5.54
N ASN A 443 -16.46 -13.30 -4.84
CA ASN A 443 -17.02 -12.05 -4.29
C ASN A 443 -16.85 -10.84 -5.23
N GLY A 444 -16.18 -11.00 -6.37
CA GLY A 444 -15.95 -9.96 -7.37
C GLY A 444 -17.22 -9.53 -8.11
N GLU A 445 -17.15 -8.40 -8.81
CA GLU A 445 -18.27 -7.81 -9.53
C GLU A 445 -18.70 -8.68 -10.73
N GLU A 446 -17.75 -9.29 -11.42
CA GLU A 446 -18.01 -10.17 -12.55
C GLU A 446 -18.69 -11.47 -12.11
N GLN A 447 -18.52 -11.89 -10.86
CA GLN A 447 -18.99 -13.19 -10.32
C GLN A 447 -18.76 -14.31 -11.36
N PHE A 448 -17.51 -14.43 -11.78
CA PHE A 448 -17.13 -15.16 -12.99
C PHE A 448 -17.56 -16.64 -12.93
N PRO A 449 -18.38 -17.12 -13.89
CA PRO A 449 -18.80 -18.52 -13.94
C PRO A 449 -17.67 -19.51 -14.28
N ILE A 450 -17.58 -20.60 -13.51
CA ILE A 450 -16.55 -21.64 -13.66
C ILE A 450 -17.21 -23.01 -13.88
N LYS A 451 -17.03 -23.57 -15.09
CA LYS A 451 -17.41 -24.93 -15.48
C LYS A 451 -16.44 -25.98 -14.96
N SER A 452 -15.15 -25.69 -15.05
CA SER A 452 -14.10 -26.63 -14.68
C SER A 452 -12.83 -25.93 -14.25
N ILE A 453 -12.12 -26.59 -13.34
CA ILE A 453 -10.83 -26.18 -12.79
C ILE A 453 -9.90 -27.37 -12.93
N ILE A 454 -8.70 -27.16 -13.45
CA ILE A 454 -7.66 -28.18 -13.54
C ILE A 454 -6.45 -27.69 -12.75
N GLY A 455 -6.18 -28.30 -11.60
CA GLY A 455 -4.97 -28.04 -10.81
C GLY A 455 -3.86 -29.01 -11.19
N TYR A 456 -3.50 -29.91 -10.28
CA TYR A 456 -2.55 -30.97 -10.54
C TYR A 456 -3.01 -31.91 -11.66
N SER A 457 -2.09 -32.21 -12.57
CA SER A 457 -2.27 -33.18 -13.65
C SER A 457 -0.89 -33.72 -14.04
N TRP A 458 -0.60 -34.96 -13.64
CA TRP A 458 0.66 -35.59 -14.00
C TRP A 458 0.72 -35.91 -15.49
N ARG A 459 1.81 -35.48 -16.13
CA ARG A 459 2.07 -35.74 -17.55
C ARG A 459 3.55 -36.01 -17.73
N GLN A 460 3.91 -37.20 -18.22
CA GLN A 460 5.30 -37.48 -18.62
C GLN A 460 5.67 -36.64 -19.84
N SER A 461 6.88 -36.09 -19.83
CA SER A 461 7.36 -35.20 -20.88
C SER A 461 8.84 -35.49 -21.14
N ASN A 462 9.21 -35.60 -22.42
CA ASN A 462 10.62 -35.71 -22.85
C ASN A 462 11.34 -34.35 -22.83
N LYS A 463 10.69 -33.29 -22.34
CA LYS A 463 11.29 -31.97 -22.19
C LYS A 463 12.18 -31.95 -20.95
N SER A 464 13.17 -31.06 -20.95
CA SER A 464 14.09 -30.86 -19.81
C SER A 464 13.40 -30.37 -18.52
N ARG A 465 12.11 -29.99 -18.58
CA ARG A 465 11.31 -29.49 -17.45
C ARG A 465 9.89 -30.05 -17.53
N LEU A 466 9.34 -30.47 -16.40
CA LEU A 466 7.93 -30.88 -16.30
C LEU A 466 7.00 -29.65 -16.30
N SER A 467 5.73 -29.89 -16.60
CA SER A 467 4.69 -28.86 -16.48
C SER A 467 4.49 -28.47 -15.02
N GLN A 468 4.11 -27.22 -14.75
CA GLN A 468 3.75 -26.81 -13.38
C GLN A 468 2.48 -27.49 -12.87
N HIS A 469 1.64 -28.03 -13.77
CA HIS A 469 0.55 -28.93 -13.37
C HIS A 469 1.08 -30.22 -12.72
N ASN A 470 2.26 -30.72 -13.09
CA ASN A 470 2.86 -31.87 -12.40
C ASN A 470 3.24 -31.54 -10.95
N TYR A 471 3.33 -30.26 -10.60
CA TYR A 471 3.71 -29.80 -9.27
C TYR A 471 2.52 -29.31 -8.45
N GLY A 472 1.31 -29.24 -9.04
CA GLY A 472 0.16 -28.58 -8.41
C GLY A 472 0.35 -27.07 -8.26
N LEU A 473 1.22 -26.46 -9.08
CA LEU A 473 1.58 -25.03 -9.04
C LEU A 473 0.96 -24.23 -10.21
N ALA A 474 0.03 -24.85 -10.93
CA ALA A 474 -0.72 -24.24 -12.00
C ALA A 474 -2.21 -24.57 -11.91
N ILE A 475 -3.04 -23.68 -12.46
CA ILE A 475 -4.49 -23.80 -12.51
C ILE A 475 -4.98 -23.41 -13.89
N ASP A 476 -5.75 -24.29 -14.54
CA ASP A 476 -6.52 -23.96 -15.74
C ASP A 476 -7.99 -23.75 -15.38
N ILE A 477 -8.63 -22.72 -15.96
CA ILE A 477 -10.06 -22.43 -15.77
C ILE A 477 -10.79 -22.46 -17.12
N ASN A 478 -11.89 -23.21 -17.18
CA ASN A 478 -12.76 -23.34 -18.36
C ASN A 478 -11.96 -23.55 -19.67
N PRO A 479 -11.16 -24.63 -19.79
CA PRO A 479 -10.21 -24.84 -20.89
C PRO A 479 -10.85 -24.87 -22.28
N ASP A 480 -12.13 -25.27 -22.39
CA ASP A 480 -12.86 -25.22 -23.65
C ASP A 480 -13.16 -23.79 -24.10
N GLU A 481 -13.45 -22.89 -23.16
CA GLU A 481 -13.81 -21.49 -23.41
C GLU A 481 -12.63 -20.51 -23.26
N ASN A 482 -11.45 -21.04 -22.93
CA ASN A 482 -10.19 -20.33 -22.78
C ASN A 482 -9.05 -21.14 -23.38
N TYR A 483 -9.16 -21.43 -24.67
CA TYR A 483 -8.20 -22.29 -25.36
C TYR A 483 -6.71 -21.90 -25.20
N CYS A 484 -5.84 -22.86 -25.43
CA CYS A 484 -4.43 -22.63 -25.68
C CYS A 484 -4.19 -22.71 -27.19
N ILE A 485 -3.58 -21.68 -27.78
CA ILE A 485 -3.33 -21.59 -29.22
C ILE A 485 -1.84 -21.39 -29.52
N TYR A 486 -1.32 -22.21 -30.43
CA TYR A 486 0.05 -22.18 -30.90
C TYR A 486 0.16 -21.34 -32.17
N GLN A 487 1.36 -20.83 -32.45
CA GLN A 487 1.66 -20.07 -33.67
C GLN A 487 1.36 -20.81 -34.98
N ASP A 488 1.37 -22.15 -34.97
CA ASP A 488 1.03 -22.97 -36.14
C ASP A 488 -0.49 -23.18 -36.33
N GLY A 489 -1.32 -22.58 -35.47
CA GLY A 489 -2.77 -22.70 -35.48
C GLY A 489 -3.31 -23.92 -34.73
N THR A 490 -2.44 -24.76 -34.16
CA THR A 490 -2.87 -25.84 -33.25
C THR A 490 -3.56 -25.20 -32.04
N GLN A 491 -4.70 -25.73 -31.63
CA GLN A 491 -5.40 -25.29 -30.43
C GLN A 491 -5.82 -26.44 -29.52
N ILE A 492 -5.82 -26.20 -28.22
CA ILE A 492 -6.36 -27.07 -27.17
C ILE A 492 -7.49 -26.30 -26.50
N GLY A 493 -8.71 -26.83 -26.54
CA GLY A 493 -9.94 -26.09 -26.23
C GLY A 493 -10.69 -25.67 -27.50
N LYS A 494 -11.80 -24.94 -27.33
CA LYS A 494 -12.72 -24.61 -28.44
C LYS A 494 -12.55 -23.18 -28.93
N TYR A 495 -12.55 -22.20 -28.03
CA TYR A 495 -12.46 -20.78 -28.37
C TYR A 495 -11.99 -19.95 -27.18
N TRP A 496 -11.81 -18.65 -27.42
CA TRP A 496 -11.69 -17.61 -26.40
C TRP A 496 -12.42 -16.36 -26.89
N LYS A 497 -13.52 -16.01 -26.22
CA LYS A 497 -14.43 -14.92 -26.59
C LYS A 497 -14.69 -13.99 -25.40
N PRO A 498 -13.64 -13.30 -24.91
CA PRO A 498 -13.78 -12.41 -23.76
C PRO A 498 -14.86 -11.35 -24.05
N TYR A 499 -15.62 -10.97 -23.02
CA TYR A 499 -16.74 -10.01 -23.08
C TYR A 499 -17.99 -10.45 -23.86
N GLU A 500 -17.93 -11.56 -24.61
CA GLU A 500 -19.10 -12.13 -25.30
C GLU A 500 -19.60 -13.40 -24.59
N ASP A 501 -18.68 -14.32 -24.27
CA ASP A 501 -19.01 -15.55 -23.57
C ASP A 501 -18.73 -15.40 -22.07
N PRO A 502 -19.71 -15.66 -21.19
CA PRO A 502 -19.53 -15.51 -19.75
C PRO A 502 -18.51 -16.47 -19.14
N TYR A 503 -18.07 -17.51 -19.86
CA TYR A 503 -17.04 -18.46 -19.40
C TYR A 503 -15.64 -18.14 -19.93
N SER A 504 -15.51 -17.15 -20.84
CA SER A 504 -14.23 -16.70 -21.37
C SER A 504 -13.62 -15.63 -20.48
N ILE A 505 -12.43 -15.93 -19.95
CA ILE A 505 -11.62 -15.07 -19.10
C ILE A 505 -11.31 -13.79 -19.85
N THR A 506 -11.64 -12.66 -19.24
CA THR A 506 -11.32 -11.35 -19.77
C THR A 506 -9.88 -10.97 -19.36
N PRO A 507 -9.09 -10.35 -20.26
CA PRO A 507 -7.73 -9.92 -19.94
C PRO A 507 -7.63 -8.88 -18.82
N TYR A 508 -8.73 -8.30 -18.34
CA TYR A 508 -8.72 -7.28 -17.28
C TYR A 508 -9.81 -7.51 -16.23
N GLY A 509 -10.38 -8.72 -16.18
CA GLY A 509 -11.45 -9.06 -15.24
C GLY A 509 -10.97 -9.74 -13.96
N ASP A 510 -11.95 -10.04 -13.10
CA ASP A 510 -11.75 -10.47 -11.72
C ASP A 510 -10.84 -11.69 -11.60
N VAL A 511 -10.96 -12.64 -12.54
CA VAL A 511 -10.13 -13.85 -12.56
C VAL A 511 -8.65 -13.48 -12.67
N VAL A 512 -8.28 -12.73 -13.72
CA VAL A 512 -6.87 -12.43 -13.94
C VAL A 512 -6.33 -11.53 -12.84
N GLU A 513 -7.12 -10.55 -12.39
CA GLU A 513 -6.72 -9.64 -11.33
C GLU A 513 -6.49 -10.35 -9.99
N ALA A 514 -7.37 -11.28 -9.61
CA ALA A 514 -7.20 -12.08 -8.39
C ALA A 514 -5.94 -12.93 -8.45
N PHE A 515 -5.72 -13.68 -9.55
CA PHE A 515 -4.52 -14.50 -9.69
C PHE A 515 -3.23 -13.66 -9.65
N GLU A 516 -3.19 -12.55 -10.38
CA GLU A 516 -2.04 -11.66 -10.42
C GLU A 516 -1.72 -11.03 -9.07
N LYS A 517 -2.73 -10.72 -8.25
CA LYS A 517 -2.55 -10.19 -6.89
C LYS A 517 -1.80 -11.13 -5.97
N TYR A 518 -1.88 -12.44 -6.21
CA TYR A 518 -1.47 -13.50 -5.28
C TYR A 518 -0.24 -14.31 -5.67
N GLY A 519 0.47 -13.93 -6.71
CA GLY A 519 1.70 -14.62 -7.11
C GLY A 519 1.64 -15.11 -8.54
N PHE A 520 0.48 -15.21 -9.19
CA PHE A 520 0.35 -15.96 -10.43
C PHE A 520 0.59 -15.09 -11.67
N THR A 521 1.08 -15.74 -12.72
CA THR A 521 1.14 -15.18 -14.08
C THR A 521 0.10 -15.87 -14.94
N TRP A 522 -0.63 -15.09 -15.73
CA TRP A 522 -1.61 -15.60 -16.67
C TRP A 522 -0.99 -15.93 -18.02
N GLY A 523 -1.36 -17.07 -18.60
CA GLY A 523 -0.78 -17.57 -19.84
C GLY A 523 -1.14 -16.76 -21.09
N GLY A 524 -2.14 -15.87 -21.01
CA GLY A 524 -2.47 -14.94 -22.08
C GLY A 524 -1.38 -13.90 -22.36
N ASP A 525 -0.58 -13.51 -21.36
CA ASP A 525 0.47 -12.50 -21.51
C ASP A 525 1.83 -12.87 -20.87
N ALA A 526 1.93 -14.02 -20.20
CA ALA A 526 3.21 -14.53 -19.72
C ALA A 526 4.09 -15.04 -20.89
N TRP A 527 3.48 -15.63 -21.91
CA TRP A 527 4.18 -16.31 -23.00
C TRP A 527 3.94 -15.66 -24.36
N SER A 528 4.95 -15.73 -25.24
CA SER A 528 4.81 -15.35 -26.65
C SER A 528 4.23 -16.48 -27.50
N ASN A 529 4.46 -17.73 -27.11
CA ASN A 529 3.91 -18.94 -27.75
C ASN A 529 4.08 -20.17 -26.82
N PRO A 530 3.04 -20.99 -26.61
CA PRO A 530 1.65 -20.75 -26.99
C PRO A 530 1.02 -19.59 -26.20
N LYS A 531 -0.11 -19.09 -26.67
CA LYS A 531 -1.01 -18.24 -25.89
C LYS A 531 -2.01 -19.13 -25.18
N ASP A 532 -1.96 -19.13 -23.85
CA ASP A 532 -2.69 -20.10 -23.03
C ASP A 532 -3.68 -19.36 -22.11
N TYR A 533 -4.88 -19.10 -22.62
CA TYR A 533 -5.84 -18.22 -21.95
C TYR A 533 -6.50 -18.86 -20.73
N MET A 534 -6.47 -20.19 -20.61
CA MET A 534 -6.98 -20.91 -19.44
C MET A 534 -6.01 -20.88 -18.27
N HIS A 535 -4.72 -20.70 -18.53
CA HIS A 535 -3.67 -21.12 -17.59
C HIS A 535 -3.17 -20.00 -16.67
N PHE A 536 -3.00 -20.35 -15.39
CA PHE A 536 -2.36 -19.52 -14.38
C PHE A 536 -1.21 -20.29 -13.71
N SER A 537 -0.02 -19.70 -13.72
CA SER A 537 1.20 -20.32 -13.20
C SER A 537 1.78 -19.57 -12.01
N PHE A 538 2.09 -20.27 -10.92
CA PHE A 538 2.70 -19.66 -9.74
C PHE A 538 4.18 -19.35 -9.93
N MET A 539 4.96 -20.26 -10.54
CA MET A 539 6.40 -20.05 -10.71
C MET A 539 6.75 -19.13 -11.89
N GLY A 540 5.77 -18.79 -12.73
CA GLY A 540 5.99 -17.96 -13.92
C GLY A 540 6.57 -18.76 -15.10
N THR A 541 7.24 -18.04 -15.99
CA THR A 541 7.86 -18.56 -17.22
C THR A 541 9.27 -19.12 -17.00
#